data_AF-A0A9J6CII7-F1
#
_entry.id   AF-A0A9J6CII7-F1
#
_cell.length_a   1.000
_cell.length_b   1.000
_cell.length_c   1.000
_cell.angle_alpha   90.00
_cell.angle_beta   90.00
_cell.angle_gamma   90.00
#
_symmetry.space_group_name_H-M   'P 1'
#
loop_
_entity.id
_entity.type
_entity.pdbx_description
1 polymer ?
#
loop_
_entity_poly.entity_id
_entity_poly.type
_entity_poly.pdbx_seq_one_letter_code
_entity_poly.pdbx_strand_id
1 'polypeptide(L)'
;MKNLENLEYSEVKQDERAVEKPNLKGDRRNFAFLILLYVLQGVPQGISVAIPILLQNRGVSYNDQAEFSISYFPFSSTANSVGQQAGKFIGFIIFLVFESKDFCNSYIFSEPRNQGLFTLSGFLMFWAIIYLLITILIAIFKSEKCETSQELHETTDYGIKRAYPILVDIIKLKPVIQLCTMIFTIEACFAAIDAVSSLKLIEYGVPKDKFALLSIPSAPVQILFPLFITKFTTGRKPLSFYFKLFPCRVITMILITFFVYNTRAMLASDNSILYFYVGIIILFLFDQCLTRATYAADGSFFSKIADPLVGGTYMTLINTFGTLGKRVSVTFFLWLVDKITWKQCSSSANTFSVQNSTTINTCANI
;
A
#
# COMPACT_ATOMS: atom_id res chain seq x y z
N MET A 1 53.35 -9.29 14.78
CA MET A 1 52.65 -8.70 13.62
C MET A 1 52.10 -9.73 12.62
N LYS A 2 52.70 -10.92 12.42
CA LYS A 2 52.15 -11.98 11.54
C LYS A 2 50.92 -12.76 12.04
N ASN A 3 50.45 -12.53 13.28
CA ASN A 3 49.32 -13.25 13.87
C ASN A 3 48.01 -12.42 13.94
N LEU A 4 48.03 -11.15 13.53
CA LEU A 4 46.82 -10.31 13.44
C LEU A 4 46.16 -10.37 12.05
N GLU A 5 46.94 -10.51 10.97
CA GLU A 5 46.41 -10.70 9.61
C GLU A 5 45.66 -12.04 9.45
N ASN A 6 46.04 -13.08 10.20
CA ASN A 6 45.37 -14.38 10.12
C ASN A 6 44.01 -14.42 10.86
N LEU A 7 43.76 -13.50 11.80
CA LEU A 7 42.47 -13.37 12.48
C LEU A 7 41.47 -12.61 11.60
N GLU A 8 41.88 -11.54 10.92
CA GLU A 8 41.04 -10.85 9.91
C GLU A 8 40.77 -11.74 8.68
N TYR A 9 41.74 -12.56 8.26
CA TYR A 9 41.55 -13.46 7.12
C TYR A 9 40.58 -14.62 7.41
N SER A 10 40.34 -14.92 8.69
CA SER A 10 39.41 -15.98 9.11
C SER A 10 37.96 -15.48 9.20
N GLU A 11 37.72 -14.19 9.45
CA GLU A 11 36.36 -13.61 9.52
C GLU A 11 35.78 -13.27 8.13
N VAL A 12 36.60 -13.08 7.11
CA VAL A 12 36.13 -12.67 5.77
C VAL A 12 35.64 -13.85 4.91
N LYS A 13 35.82 -15.11 5.34
CA LYS A 13 35.44 -16.30 4.56
C LYS A 13 34.02 -16.81 4.80
N GLN A 14 33.12 -15.95 5.29
CA GLN A 14 31.77 -16.34 5.68
C GLN A 14 30.67 -15.43 5.13
N ASP A 15 30.64 -15.13 3.82
CA ASP A 15 29.37 -14.74 3.14
C ASP A 15 29.44 -14.90 1.60
N GLU A 16 29.99 -16.01 1.10
CA GLU A 16 29.60 -16.48 -0.25
C GLU A 16 28.22 -17.16 -0.12
N ARG A 17 27.17 -16.34 -0.05
CA ARG A 17 25.79 -16.82 -0.20
C ARG A 17 25.63 -17.44 -1.58
N ALA A 18 25.79 -18.76 -1.64
CA ALA A 18 25.19 -19.57 -2.70
C ALA A 18 23.74 -19.10 -2.85
N VAL A 19 23.33 -18.74 -4.06
CA VAL A 19 21.93 -18.39 -4.35
C VAL A 19 21.11 -19.66 -4.15
N GLU A 20 20.66 -19.86 -2.91
CA GLU A 20 19.84 -20.97 -2.50
C GLU A 20 18.53 -20.88 -3.29
N LYS A 21 18.24 -21.90 -4.10
CA LYS A 21 16.97 -21.92 -4.85
C LYS A 21 15.83 -21.86 -3.82
N PRO A 22 14.86 -20.94 -3.96
CA PRO A 22 13.80 -20.80 -2.97
C PRO A 22 13.04 -22.12 -2.84
N ASN A 23 13.15 -22.75 -1.66
CA ASN A 23 12.58 -24.06 -1.40
C ASN A 23 11.28 -23.93 -0.61
N LEU A 24 10.15 -24.07 -1.29
CA LEU A 24 8.81 -23.96 -0.70
C LEU A 24 8.36 -25.23 0.05
N LYS A 25 9.19 -26.28 0.12
CA LYS A 25 8.88 -27.51 0.88
C LYS A 25 9.14 -27.27 2.37
N GLY A 26 8.08 -27.00 3.10
CA GLY A 26 8.09 -26.77 4.56
C GLY A 26 7.19 -25.59 4.94
N ASP A 27 7.12 -24.59 4.06
CA ASP A 27 6.38 -23.35 4.31
C ASP A 27 4.90 -23.40 3.92
N ARG A 28 4.38 -24.54 3.44
CA ARG A 28 2.98 -24.63 3.02
C ARG A 28 1.99 -24.28 4.14
N ARG A 29 2.29 -24.68 5.39
CA ARG A 29 1.45 -24.34 6.56
C ARG A 29 1.55 -22.86 6.92
N ASN A 30 2.77 -22.31 6.91
CA ASN A 30 3.01 -20.89 7.14
C ASN A 30 2.31 -20.04 6.08
N PHE A 31 2.40 -20.45 4.81
CA PHE A 31 1.75 -19.79 3.69
C PHE A 31 0.22 -19.88 3.78
N ALA A 32 -0.34 -21.03 4.14
CA ALA A 32 -1.79 -21.16 4.35
C ALA A 32 -2.29 -20.27 5.51
N PHE A 33 -1.54 -20.24 6.62
CA PHE A 33 -1.84 -19.35 7.74
C PHE A 33 -1.75 -17.87 7.33
N LEU A 34 -0.73 -17.51 6.55
CA LEU A 34 -0.52 -16.15 6.06
C LEU A 34 -1.62 -15.71 5.08
N ILE A 35 -2.09 -16.62 4.22
CA ILE A 35 -3.29 -16.39 3.39
C ILE A 35 -4.51 -16.12 4.27
N LEU A 36 -4.74 -16.96 5.30
CA LEU A 36 -5.87 -16.78 6.22
C LEU A 36 -5.81 -15.41 6.92
N LEU A 37 -4.63 -15.02 7.41
CA LEU A 37 -4.42 -13.71 8.05
C LEU A 37 -4.69 -12.56 7.08
N TYR A 38 -4.26 -12.65 5.82
CA TYR A 38 -4.56 -11.62 4.82
C TYR A 38 -6.03 -11.57 4.41
N VAL A 39 -6.71 -12.72 4.37
CA VAL A 39 -8.17 -12.76 4.16
C VAL A 39 -8.89 -12.08 5.31
N LEU A 40 -8.49 -12.36 6.56
CA LEU A 40 -9.05 -11.71 7.74
C LEU A 40 -8.81 -10.19 7.74
N GLN A 41 -7.65 -9.72 7.27
CA GLN A 41 -7.36 -8.29 7.11
C GLN A 41 -8.31 -7.60 6.11
N GLY A 42 -8.77 -8.32 5.08
CA GLY A 42 -9.71 -7.79 4.09
C GLY A 42 -11.09 -7.48 4.66
N VAL A 43 -11.52 -8.16 5.74
CA VAL A 43 -12.86 -7.99 6.33
C VAL A 43 -13.04 -6.59 6.94
N PRO A 44 -12.16 -6.09 7.84
CA PRO A 44 -12.23 -4.71 8.33
C PRO A 44 -12.19 -3.67 7.21
N GLN A 45 -11.38 -3.92 6.16
CA GLN A 45 -11.28 -3.01 5.02
C GLN A 45 -12.57 -2.96 4.18
N GLY A 46 -13.29 -4.08 4.04
CA GLY A 46 -14.60 -4.10 3.39
C GLY A 46 -15.67 -3.40 4.22
N ILE A 47 -15.71 -3.64 5.53
CA ILE A 47 -16.67 -3.01 6.45
C ILE A 47 -16.50 -1.49 6.48
N SER A 48 -15.26 -0.98 6.48
CA SER A 48 -15.01 0.47 6.52
C SER A 48 -15.55 1.22 5.30
N VAL A 49 -15.68 0.53 4.16
CA VAL A 49 -16.30 1.06 2.94
C VAL A 49 -17.83 1.03 3.01
N ALA A 50 -18.41 0.07 3.73
CA ALA A 50 -19.86 -0.10 3.84
C ALA A 50 -20.51 0.91 4.82
N ILE A 51 -19.78 1.35 5.86
CA ILE A 51 -20.26 2.29 6.88
C ILE A 51 -20.92 3.56 6.32
N PRO A 52 -20.32 4.31 5.37
CA PRO A 52 -20.96 5.52 4.83
C PRO A 52 -22.36 5.27 4.26
N ILE A 53 -22.59 4.11 3.64
CA ILE A 53 -23.88 3.77 3.02
C ILE A 53 -24.91 3.36 4.08
N LEU A 54 -24.47 2.66 5.12
CA LEU A 54 -25.33 2.31 6.25
C LEU A 54 -25.89 3.56 6.96
N LEU A 55 -25.21 4.71 6.82
CA LEU A 55 -25.69 6.02 7.26
C LEU A 55 -26.64 6.67 6.25
N GLN A 56 -26.44 6.49 4.95
CA GLN A 56 -27.29 7.03 3.88
C GLN A 56 -28.69 6.41 3.86
N ASN A 57 -28.79 5.11 4.14
CA ASN A 57 -30.07 4.38 4.17
C ASN A 57 -31.01 4.85 5.28
N ARG A 58 -30.54 5.65 6.24
CA ARG A 58 -31.34 6.19 7.36
C ARG A 58 -32.07 7.50 7.04
N GLY A 59 -32.26 7.83 5.75
CA GLY A 59 -33.20 8.88 5.31
C GLY A 59 -32.79 10.35 5.53
N VAL A 60 -31.51 10.66 5.73
CA VAL A 60 -31.07 12.07 5.90
C VAL A 60 -31.17 12.82 4.56
N SER A 61 -31.72 14.05 4.50
CA SER A 61 -31.87 14.85 3.27
C SER A 61 -30.53 15.39 2.74
N TYR A 62 -30.29 15.48 1.42
CA TYR A 62 -29.02 15.98 0.85
C TYR A 62 -28.63 17.42 1.28
N ASN A 63 -29.61 18.28 1.62
CA ASN A 63 -29.35 19.64 2.12
C ASN A 63 -29.06 19.65 3.63
N ASP A 64 -29.72 18.79 4.42
CA ASP A 64 -29.36 18.59 5.83
C ASP A 64 -28.04 17.82 5.96
N GLN A 65 -27.74 16.92 5.03
CA GLN A 65 -26.43 16.30 4.81
C GLN A 65 -25.38 17.30 4.31
N ALA A 66 -25.79 18.47 3.78
CA ALA A 66 -24.96 19.60 3.34
C ALA A 66 -24.73 20.65 4.47
N GLU A 67 -25.67 20.78 5.42
CA GLU A 67 -25.59 21.68 6.57
C GLU A 67 -24.95 21.00 7.81
N PHE A 68 -25.14 19.68 7.96
CA PHE A 68 -24.33 18.79 8.83
C PHE A 68 -22.97 18.40 8.18
N SER A 69 -22.70 18.91 6.96
CA SER A 69 -21.66 18.47 6.00
C SER A 69 -20.28 19.06 6.17
N ILE A 70 -20.04 19.83 7.22
CA ILE A 70 -18.66 20.10 7.60
C ILE A 70 -17.95 18.77 7.93
N SER A 71 -18.65 17.63 8.14
CA SER A 71 -18.00 16.45 8.72
C SER A 71 -18.18 15.03 8.17
N TYR A 72 -19.12 14.59 7.30
CA TYR A 72 -19.26 13.11 7.18
C TYR A 72 -19.34 12.36 5.83
N PHE A 73 -20.11 12.74 4.79
CA PHE A 73 -20.24 11.79 3.68
C PHE A 73 -19.02 11.71 2.72
N PRO A 74 -18.56 12.82 2.12
CA PRO A 74 -17.30 12.81 1.37
C PRO A 74 -16.07 12.56 2.27
N PHE A 75 -16.20 12.83 3.57
CA PHE A 75 -15.17 12.53 4.55
C PHE A 75 -15.15 11.06 4.97
N SER A 76 -16.16 10.23 4.73
CA SER A 76 -16.08 8.83 5.15
C SER A 76 -15.04 8.04 4.34
N SER A 77 -14.92 8.34 3.04
CA SER A 77 -13.82 7.81 2.20
C SER A 77 -12.46 8.36 2.68
N THR A 78 -12.42 9.65 3.04
CA THR A 78 -11.23 10.30 3.62
C THR A 78 -10.85 9.69 4.97
N ALA A 79 -11.79 9.48 5.88
CA ALA A 79 -11.59 8.90 7.21
C ALA A 79 -11.16 7.43 7.11
N ASN A 80 -11.73 6.66 6.18
CA ASN A 80 -11.24 5.33 5.85
C ASN A 80 -9.78 5.38 5.35
N SER A 81 -9.48 6.28 4.43
CA SER A 81 -8.12 6.46 3.89
C SER A 81 -7.12 6.86 4.99
N VAL A 82 -7.48 7.84 5.82
CA VAL A 82 -6.69 8.33 6.96
C VAL A 82 -6.50 7.22 7.99
N GLY A 83 -7.56 6.52 8.36
CA GLY A 83 -7.54 5.42 9.32
C GLY A 83 -6.66 4.26 8.84
N GLN A 84 -6.71 3.88 7.57
CA GLN A 84 -5.82 2.87 7.00
C GLN A 84 -4.35 3.30 7.05
N GLN A 85 -4.03 4.57 6.78
CA GLN A 85 -2.64 5.05 6.85
C GLN A 85 -2.13 5.18 8.28
N ALA A 86 -2.95 5.73 9.18
CA ALA A 86 -2.64 5.79 10.60
C ALA A 86 -2.42 4.36 11.15
N GLY A 87 -3.31 3.42 10.81
CA GLY A 87 -3.18 2.02 11.19
C GLY A 87 -1.91 1.36 10.66
N LYS A 88 -1.53 1.58 9.39
CA LYS A 88 -0.25 1.09 8.84
C LYS A 88 0.95 1.73 9.51
N PHE A 89 0.92 3.04 9.75
CA PHE A 89 2.00 3.76 10.41
C PHE A 89 2.22 3.24 11.83
N ILE A 90 1.15 3.08 12.61
CA ILE A 90 1.22 2.57 13.98
C ILE A 90 1.58 1.08 13.98
N GLY A 91 0.93 0.29 13.13
CA GLY A 91 1.09 -1.16 13.07
C GLY A 91 2.43 -1.63 12.50
N PHE A 92 3.08 -0.82 11.67
CA PHE A 92 4.35 -1.18 11.03
C PHE A 92 5.51 -0.33 11.56
N ILE A 93 5.45 1.00 11.42
CA ILE A 93 6.59 1.87 11.73
C ILE A 93 6.78 1.99 13.24
N ILE A 94 5.74 2.33 13.99
CA ILE A 94 5.84 2.44 15.46
C ILE A 94 6.23 1.08 16.04
N PHE A 95 5.55 0.00 15.64
CA PHE A 95 5.90 -1.34 16.09
C PHE A 95 7.38 -1.67 15.85
N LEU A 96 7.89 -1.51 14.61
CA LEU A 96 9.26 -1.88 14.26
C LEU A 96 10.30 -1.03 15.00
N VAL A 97 10.06 0.27 15.15
CA VAL A 97 10.97 1.18 15.87
C VAL A 97 11.08 0.79 17.35
N PHE A 98 9.95 0.50 17.99
CA PHE A 98 9.93 0.16 19.43
C PHE A 98 10.20 -1.32 19.72
N GLU A 99 10.15 -2.20 18.72
CA GLU A 99 10.59 -3.60 18.82
C GLU A 99 12.11 -3.73 18.66
N SER A 100 12.74 -2.84 17.89
CA SER A 100 14.20 -2.84 17.72
C SER A 100 14.93 -2.53 19.03
N LYS A 101 15.70 -3.51 19.51
CA LYS A 101 16.60 -3.35 20.67
C LYS A 101 17.64 -2.25 20.44
N ASP A 102 18.18 -2.14 19.22
CA ASP A 102 19.28 -1.23 18.91
C ASP A 102 18.79 0.21 18.96
N PHE A 103 17.60 0.47 18.42
CA PHE A 103 16.94 1.77 18.54
C PHE A 103 16.61 2.10 20.00
N CYS A 104 15.98 1.18 20.72
CA CYS A 104 15.58 1.44 22.09
C CYS A 104 16.78 1.67 23.03
N ASN A 105 17.86 0.91 22.89
CA ASN A 105 19.08 1.09 23.68
C ASN A 105 19.80 2.41 23.36
N SER A 106 19.69 2.91 22.13
CA SER A 106 20.34 4.15 21.71
C SER A 106 19.56 5.41 22.09
N TYR A 107 18.22 5.33 22.12
CA TYR A 107 17.36 6.53 22.23
C TYR A 107 16.35 6.51 23.39
N ILE A 108 16.02 5.36 23.98
CA ILE A 108 14.91 5.24 24.94
C ILE A 108 15.39 4.75 26.31
N PHE A 109 16.12 3.65 26.35
CA PHE A 109 16.55 3.03 27.60
C PHE A 109 17.76 3.74 28.17
N SER A 110 17.71 4.04 29.47
CA SER A 110 18.86 4.57 30.20
C SER A 110 19.95 3.53 30.44
N GLU A 111 19.60 2.24 30.43
CA GLU A 111 20.53 1.11 30.54
C GLU A 111 20.25 0.10 29.42
N PRO A 112 21.29 -0.51 28.81
CA PRO A 112 21.12 -1.42 27.68
C PRO A 112 20.37 -2.70 28.06
N ARG A 113 19.37 -3.05 27.25
CA ARG A 113 18.52 -4.24 27.39
C ARG A 113 18.62 -5.13 26.16
N ASN A 114 18.32 -6.42 26.34
CA ASN A 114 18.38 -7.42 25.26
C ASN A 114 17.14 -7.46 24.35
N GLN A 115 16.10 -6.69 24.68
CA GLN A 115 14.84 -6.64 23.95
C GLN A 115 14.39 -5.20 23.77
N GLY A 116 13.62 -4.92 22.71
CA GLY A 116 12.97 -3.63 22.52
C GLY A 116 11.92 -3.32 23.57
N LEU A 117 11.35 -2.12 23.50
CA LEU A 117 10.27 -1.67 24.37
C LEU A 117 9.01 -2.52 24.16
N PHE A 118 8.73 -2.90 22.91
CA PHE A 118 7.62 -3.78 22.57
C PHE A 118 8.12 -5.15 22.15
N THR A 119 7.40 -6.19 22.54
CA THR A 119 7.52 -7.52 21.96
C THR A 119 6.35 -7.73 21.00
N LEU A 120 6.54 -8.57 19.97
CA LEU A 120 5.44 -8.93 19.05
C LEU A 120 4.22 -9.44 19.81
N SER A 121 4.43 -10.33 20.79
CA SER A 121 3.35 -10.88 21.61
C SER A 121 2.63 -9.81 22.44
N GLY A 122 3.39 -8.90 23.09
CA GLY A 122 2.82 -7.81 23.88
C GLY A 122 2.02 -6.83 23.02
N PHE A 123 2.53 -6.49 21.83
CA PHE A 123 1.84 -5.62 20.88
C PHE A 123 0.51 -6.24 20.40
N LEU A 124 0.52 -7.51 20.02
CA LEU A 124 -0.69 -8.21 19.59
C LEU A 124 -1.73 -8.31 20.72
N MET A 125 -1.29 -8.57 21.95
CA MET A 125 -2.18 -8.64 23.12
C MET A 125 -2.82 -7.28 23.44
N PHE A 126 -2.05 -6.19 23.34
CA PHE A 126 -2.56 -4.83 23.49
C PHE A 126 -3.67 -4.52 22.48
N TRP A 127 -3.44 -4.79 21.19
CA TRP A 127 -4.46 -4.56 20.16
C TRP A 127 -5.66 -5.49 20.30
N ALA A 128 -5.47 -6.74 20.73
CA ALA A 128 -6.58 -7.65 21.01
C ALA A 128 -7.52 -7.11 22.09
N ILE A 129 -6.97 -6.55 23.17
CA ILE A 129 -7.77 -5.91 24.24
C ILE A 129 -8.50 -4.68 23.70
N ILE A 130 -7.83 -3.82 22.92
CA ILE A 130 -8.47 -2.64 22.30
C ILE A 130 -9.62 -3.06 21.38
N TYR A 131 -9.42 -4.05 20.52
CA TYR A 131 -10.47 -4.54 19.63
C TYR A 131 -11.67 -5.07 20.42
N LEU A 132 -11.44 -5.86 21.47
CA LEU A 132 -12.51 -6.34 22.35
C LEU A 132 -13.27 -5.18 23.02
N LEU A 133 -12.55 -4.19 23.57
CA LEU A 133 -13.15 -3.01 24.18
C LEU A 133 -14.02 -2.24 23.18
N ILE A 134 -13.52 -1.99 21.97
CA ILE A 134 -14.28 -1.30 20.92
C ILE A 134 -15.52 -2.12 20.53
N THR A 135 -15.40 -3.43 20.37
CA THR A 135 -16.54 -4.31 20.05
C THR A 135 -17.59 -4.27 21.15
N ILE A 136 -17.19 -4.30 22.42
CA ILE A 136 -18.11 -4.19 23.57
C ILE A 136 -18.79 -2.81 23.60
N LEU A 137 -18.02 -1.74 23.37
CA LEU A 137 -18.58 -0.37 23.29
C LEU A 137 -19.61 -0.25 22.17
N ILE A 138 -19.33 -0.81 20.99
CA ILE A 138 -20.29 -0.85 19.88
C ILE A 138 -21.52 -1.66 20.31
N ALA A 139 -21.35 -2.84 20.90
CA ALA A 139 -22.48 -3.68 21.31
C ALA A 139 -23.39 -3.02 22.36
N ILE A 140 -22.83 -2.21 23.27
CA ILE A 140 -23.60 -1.52 24.32
C ILE A 140 -24.23 -0.22 23.81
N PHE A 141 -23.45 0.62 23.13
CA PHE A 141 -23.88 1.97 22.76
C PHE A 141 -24.57 2.05 21.40
N LYS A 142 -24.28 1.13 20.48
CA LYS A 142 -24.92 1.13 19.17
C LYS A 142 -26.21 0.31 19.22
N SER A 143 -27.31 0.98 19.51
CA SER A 143 -28.63 0.40 19.27
C SER A 143 -28.95 0.41 17.78
N GLU A 144 -29.39 -0.75 17.28
CA GLU A 144 -30.09 -0.82 16.00
C GLU A 144 -31.48 -0.19 16.19
N LYS A 145 -31.90 0.65 15.25
CA LYS A 145 -33.29 1.11 15.21
C LYS A 145 -34.04 0.00 14.46
N CYS A 146 -35.07 -0.56 15.08
CA CYS A 146 -36.03 -1.38 14.37
C CYS A 146 -36.88 -0.41 13.54
N GLU A 147 -36.63 -0.30 12.24
CA GLU A 147 -37.46 0.54 11.37
C GLU A 147 -38.90 0.00 11.38
N THR A 148 -39.85 0.91 11.62
CA THR A 148 -41.28 0.58 11.66
C THR A 148 -41.68 0.03 10.31
N SER A 149 -42.44 -1.06 10.30
CA SER A 149 -42.90 -1.83 9.12
C SER A 149 -43.57 -1.02 7.99
N GLN A 150 -43.85 0.28 8.20
CA GLN A 150 -44.35 1.20 7.18
C GLN A 150 -43.26 1.78 6.26
N GLU A 151 -42.02 2.00 6.72
CA GLU A 151 -40.89 2.44 5.85
C GLU A 151 -40.28 1.25 5.06
N LEU A 152 -40.38 0.03 5.63
CA LEU A 152 -39.97 -1.23 5.03
C LEU A 152 -40.79 -1.62 3.77
N HIS A 153 -41.96 -1.00 3.58
CA HIS A 153 -42.78 -1.20 2.38
C HIS A 153 -42.35 -0.33 1.18
N GLU A 154 -41.62 0.79 1.42
CA GLU A 154 -41.04 1.62 0.34
C GLU A 154 -39.62 1.17 -0.03
N THR A 155 -38.85 0.65 0.92
CA THR A 155 -37.54 0.04 0.68
C THR A 155 -37.68 -1.48 0.71
N THR A 156 -37.89 -2.09 -0.46
CA THR A 156 -37.99 -3.54 -0.60
C THR A 156 -36.74 -4.20 -0.03
N ASP A 157 -36.88 -4.87 1.13
CA ASP A 157 -35.79 -5.66 1.71
C ASP A 157 -35.49 -6.84 0.78
N TYR A 158 -34.53 -6.66 -0.11
CA TYR A 158 -34.03 -7.72 -0.98
C TYR A 158 -33.21 -8.66 -0.10
N GLY A 159 -33.89 -9.59 0.59
CA GLY A 159 -33.21 -10.60 1.41
C GLY A 159 -32.04 -11.24 0.66
N ILE A 160 -31.01 -11.70 1.40
CA ILE A 160 -29.66 -12.06 0.89
C ILE A 160 -29.66 -12.81 -0.45
N LYS A 161 -30.58 -13.77 -0.66
CA LYS A 161 -30.70 -14.52 -1.93
C LYS A 161 -31.04 -13.65 -3.15
N ARG A 162 -31.85 -12.59 -2.97
CA ARG A 162 -32.23 -11.65 -4.03
C ARG A 162 -31.16 -10.60 -4.31
N ALA A 163 -30.20 -10.38 -3.40
CA ALA A 163 -29.08 -9.47 -3.64
C ALA A 163 -28.11 -9.98 -4.72
N TYR A 164 -27.89 -11.29 -4.83
CA TYR A 164 -27.00 -11.89 -5.84
C TYR A 164 -27.44 -11.66 -7.29
N PRO A 165 -28.71 -11.91 -7.70
CA PRO A 165 -29.13 -11.61 -9.06
C PRO A 165 -29.05 -10.12 -9.38
N ILE A 166 -29.38 -9.24 -8.42
CA ILE A 166 -29.23 -7.78 -8.58
C ILE A 166 -27.76 -7.41 -8.82
N LEU A 167 -26.83 -8.01 -8.07
CA LEU A 167 -25.40 -7.81 -8.27
C LEU A 167 -24.96 -8.23 -9.68
N VAL A 168 -25.45 -9.38 -10.16
CA VAL A 168 -25.17 -9.86 -11.52
C VAL A 168 -25.71 -8.88 -12.57
N ASP A 169 -26.88 -8.30 -12.34
CA ASP A 169 -27.46 -7.33 -13.26
C ASP A 169 -26.72 -5.99 -13.24
N ILE A 170 -26.23 -5.55 -12.07
CA ILE A 170 -25.32 -4.40 -11.94
C ILE A 170 -24.05 -4.62 -12.77
N ILE A 171 -23.43 -5.80 -12.68
CA ILE A 171 -22.20 -6.12 -13.44
C ILE A 171 -22.45 -6.03 -14.95
N LYS A 172 -23.66 -6.39 -15.43
CA LYS A 172 -24.01 -6.34 -16.86
C LYS A 172 -24.24 -4.93 -17.38
N LEU A 173 -24.39 -3.92 -16.52
CA LEU A 173 -24.59 -2.54 -16.95
C LEU A 173 -23.37 -2.04 -17.73
N LYS A 174 -23.57 -1.58 -18.97
CA LYS A 174 -22.51 -1.02 -19.82
C LYS A 174 -21.67 0.05 -19.11
N PRO A 175 -22.24 1.01 -18.36
CA PRO A 175 -21.44 1.99 -17.61
C PRO A 175 -20.54 1.37 -16.55
N VAL A 176 -20.99 0.30 -15.88
CA VAL A 176 -20.19 -0.41 -14.85
C VAL A 176 -19.04 -1.15 -15.52
N ILE A 177 -19.28 -1.82 -16.64
CA ILE A 177 -18.23 -2.49 -17.42
C ILE A 177 -17.19 -1.48 -17.92
N GLN A 178 -17.63 -0.32 -18.43
CA GLN A 178 -16.74 0.76 -18.85
C GLN A 178 -15.89 1.28 -17.68
N LEU A 179 -16.50 1.48 -16.51
CA LEU A 179 -15.81 1.91 -15.30
C LEU A 179 -14.78 0.87 -14.81
N CYS A 180 -15.16 -0.41 -14.76
CA CYS A 180 -14.24 -1.49 -14.39
C CYS A 180 -13.07 -1.61 -15.37
N THR A 181 -13.33 -1.45 -16.67
CA THR A 181 -12.27 -1.47 -17.70
C THR A 181 -11.33 -0.27 -17.56
N MET A 182 -11.88 0.93 -17.29
CA MET A 182 -11.09 2.13 -17.00
C MET A 182 -10.18 1.91 -15.78
N ILE A 183 -10.75 1.46 -14.65
CA ILE A 183 -10.00 1.21 -13.41
C ILE A 183 -8.88 0.19 -13.67
N PHE A 184 -9.19 -0.92 -14.34
CA PHE A 184 -8.20 -1.95 -14.62
C PHE A 184 -7.04 -1.44 -15.49
N THR A 185 -7.35 -0.64 -16.52
CA THR A 185 -6.34 -0.05 -17.42
C THR A 185 -5.43 0.90 -16.66
N ILE A 186 -6.00 1.75 -15.81
CA ILE A 186 -5.28 2.70 -14.96
C ILE A 186 -4.35 1.98 -13.98
N GLU A 187 -4.86 0.96 -13.29
CA GLU A 187 -4.06 0.18 -12.34
C GLU A 187 -2.91 -0.54 -13.05
N ALA A 188 -3.12 -1.02 -14.28
CA ALA A 188 -2.06 -1.60 -15.10
C ALA A 188 -0.98 -0.56 -15.47
N CYS A 189 -1.35 0.69 -15.81
CA CYS A 189 -0.39 1.73 -16.17
C CYS A 189 0.63 2.03 -15.07
N PHE A 190 0.19 2.07 -13.79
CA PHE A 190 1.08 2.43 -12.67
C PHE A 190 1.69 1.22 -11.96
N ALA A 191 1.22 0.00 -12.22
CA ALA A 191 1.68 -1.21 -11.53
C ALA A 191 3.19 -1.47 -11.66
N ALA A 192 3.77 -1.19 -12.82
CA ALA A 192 5.21 -1.35 -13.04
C ALA A 192 6.03 -0.46 -12.10
N ILE A 193 5.66 0.82 -11.95
CA ILE A 193 6.41 1.73 -11.09
C ILE A 193 6.21 1.43 -9.61
N ASP A 194 4.97 1.16 -9.20
CA ASP A 194 4.65 0.81 -7.83
C ASP A 194 5.43 -0.44 -7.36
N ALA A 195 5.57 -1.44 -8.24
CA ALA A 195 6.16 -2.73 -7.89
C ALA A 195 7.67 -2.82 -8.15
N VAL A 196 8.15 -2.26 -9.26
CA VAL A 196 9.49 -2.54 -9.79
C VAL A 196 10.49 -1.47 -9.37
N SER A 197 10.09 -0.20 -9.29
CA SER A 197 11.02 0.90 -9.01
C SER A 197 11.74 0.73 -7.67
N SER A 198 11.02 0.32 -6.62
CA SER A 198 11.61 0.09 -5.29
C SER A 198 12.61 -1.07 -5.30
N LEU A 199 12.28 -2.17 -5.98
CA LEU A 199 13.16 -3.33 -6.13
C LEU A 199 14.41 -2.98 -6.94
N LYS A 200 14.26 -2.25 -8.04
CA LYS A 200 15.38 -1.85 -8.90
C LYS A 200 16.34 -0.88 -8.23
N LEU A 201 15.85 0.05 -7.40
CA LEU A 201 16.73 0.92 -6.63
C LEU A 201 17.62 0.12 -5.67
N ILE A 202 17.06 -0.90 -5.02
CA ILE A 202 17.82 -1.82 -4.14
C ILE A 202 18.83 -2.63 -4.96
N GLU A 203 18.43 -3.16 -6.14
CA GLU A 203 19.34 -3.87 -7.06
C GLU A 203 20.49 -2.97 -7.58
N TYR A 204 20.25 -1.68 -7.76
CA TYR A 204 21.25 -0.72 -8.22
C TYR A 204 22.17 -0.18 -7.13
N GLY A 205 22.07 -0.69 -5.90
CA GLY A 205 23.00 -0.39 -4.81
C GLY A 205 22.52 0.67 -3.83
N VAL A 206 21.24 1.07 -3.87
CA VAL A 206 20.67 1.89 -2.81
C VAL A 206 20.54 1.04 -1.53
N PRO A 207 21.16 1.45 -0.41
CA PRO A 207 21.03 0.73 0.86
C PRO A 207 19.57 0.66 1.31
N LYS A 208 19.14 -0.52 1.78
CA LYS A 208 17.74 -0.78 2.18
C LYS A 208 17.27 0.12 3.32
N ASP A 209 18.18 0.46 4.23
CA ASP A 209 18.00 1.39 5.34
C ASP A 209 17.73 2.83 4.86
N LYS A 210 18.46 3.31 3.85
CA LYS A 210 18.22 4.63 3.23
C LYS A 210 16.89 4.68 2.48
N PHE A 211 16.49 3.58 1.86
CA PHE A 211 15.16 3.47 1.25
C PHE A 211 14.04 3.43 2.29
N ALA A 212 14.24 2.75 3.43
CA ALA A 212 13.26 2.74 4.52
C ALA A 212 13.06 4.14 5.14
N LEU A 213 14.13 4.93 5.27
CA LEU A 213 14.07 6.33 5.70
C LEU A 213 13.22 7.20 4.78
N LEU A 214 13.06 6.84 3.49
CA LEU A 214 12.19 7.51 2.52
C LEU A 214 10.70 7.37 2.88
N SER A 215 10.34 6.23 3.48
CA SER A 215 8.95 5.91 3.84
C SER A 215 8.48 6.64 5.10
N ILE A 216 9.40 6.99 6.00
CA ILE A 216 9.06 7.57 7.31
C ILE A 216 8.44 8.98 7.19
N PRO A 217 9.05 9.97 6.49
CA PRO A 217 8.43 11.28 6.27
C PRO A 217 7.16 11.21 5.43
N SER A 218 7.03 10.17 4.59
CA SER A 218 5.88 10.03 3.70
C SER A 218 4.59 9.72 4.45
N ALA A 219 4.66 9.03 5.60
CA ALA A 219 3.47 8.58 6.30
C ALA A 219 2.65 9.73 6.94
N PRO A 220 3.24 10.68 7.68
CA PRO A 220 2.51 11.85 8.17
C PRO A 220 1.87 12.67 7.04
N VAL A 221 2.61 12.87 5.95
CA VAL A 221 2.10 13.59 4.77
C VAL A 221 0.88 12.86 4.19
N GLN A 222 0.95 11.53 4.05
CA GLN A 222 -0.17 10.73 3.54
C GLN A 222 -1.40 10.69 4.45
N ILE A 223 -1.23 10.90 5.76
CA ILE A 223 -2.34 11.00 6.73
C ILE A 223 -3.02 12.36 6.60
N LEU A 224 -2.26 13.45 6.48
CA LEU A 224 -2.80 14.81 6.46
C LEU A 224 -3.30 15.23 5.07
N PHE A 225 -2.65 14.76 4.01
CA PHE A 225 -2.92 15.19 2.64
C PHE A 225 -4.37 14.96 2.19
N PRO A 226 -5.01 13.79 2.44
CA PRO A 226 -6.42 13.58 2.11
C PRO A 226 -7.35 14.61 2.75
N LEU A 227 -7.07 15.07 3.99
CA LEU A 227 -7.88 16.08 4.68
C LEU A 227 -7.84 17.42 3.94
N PHE A 228 -6.67 17.82 3.43
CA PHE A 228 -6.52 19.07 2.67
C PHE A 228 -7.24 19.03 1.33
N ILE A 229 -7.14 17.92 0.61
CA ILE A 229 -7.74 17.84 -0.73
C ILE A 229 -9.25 17.60 -0.70
N THR A 230 -9.83 17.29 0.48
CA THR A 230 -11.22 16.84 0.58
C THR A 230 -12.19 17.86 -0.03
N LYS A 231 -11.92 19.16 0.08
CA LYS A 231 -12.75 20.20 -0.57
C LYS A 231 -12.82 20.05 -2.09
N PHE A 232 -11.75 19.56 -2.72
CA PHE A 232 -11.67 19.39 -4.17
C PHE A 232 -12.27 18.06 -4.64
N THR A 233 -12.16 16.99 -3.84
CA THR A 233 -12.73 15.68 -4.18
C THR A 233 -14.22 15.60 -3.91
N THR A 234 -14.72 16.31 -2.90
CA THR A 234 -16.16 16.37 -2.53
C THR A 234 -17.03 17.10 -3.56
N GLY A 235 -16.43 17.95 -4.40
CA GLY A 235 -17.14 18.86 -5.30
C GLY A 235 -18.05 18.15 -6.31
N ARG A 236 -18.86 18.93 -7.05
CA ARG A 236 -19.89 18.39 -7.98
C ARG A 236 -19.35 17.46 -9.07
N LYS A 237 -18.04 17.47 -9.37
CA LYS A 237 -17.43 16.71 -10.48
C LYS A 237 -16.12 16.00 -10.04
N PRO A 238 -16.18 14.96 -9.18
CA PRO A 238 -14.99 14.27 -8.67
C PRO A 238 -14.14 13.63 -9.77
N LEU A 239 -14.80 13.05 -10.79
CA LEU A 239 -14.12 12.43 -11.93
C LEU A 239 -13.36 13.45 -12.80
N SER A 240 -13.84 14.70 -12.88
CA SER A 240 -13.10 15.76 -13.59
C SER A 240 -11.82 16.14 -12.85
N PHE A 241 -11.86 16.14 -11.50
CA PHE A 241 -10.67 16.34 -10.69
C PHE A 241 -9.66 15.20 -10.89
N TYR A 242 -10.14 13.96 -10.92
CA TYR A 242 -9.33 12.78 -11.24
C TYR A 242 -8.57 12.95 -12.57
N PHE A 243 -9.30 13.24 -13.66
CA PHE A 243 -8.69 13.36 -14.99
C PHE A 243 -7.71 14.54 -15.12
N LYS A 244 -7.84 15.58 -14.29
CA LYS A 244 -6.84 16.67 -14.24
C LYS A 244 -5.54 16.24 -13.55
N LEU A 245 -5.62 15.37 -12.55
CA LEU A 245 -4.45 14.84 -11.84
C LEU A 245 -3.74 13.72 -12.60
N PHE A 246 -4.47 13.00 -13.45
CA PHE A 246 -3.94 11.85 -14.18
C PHE A 246 -2.69 12.19 -15.03
N PRO A 247 -2.67 13.27 -15.85
CA PRO A 247 -1.45 13.66 -16.58
C PRO A 247 -0.27 13.98 -15.68
N CYS A 248 -0.51 14.66 -14.56
CA CYS A 248 0.54 14.94 -13.58
C CYS A 248 1.16 13.64 -13.04
N ARG A 249 0.33 12.62 -12.78
CA ARG A 249 0.79 11.32 -12.30
C ARG A 249 1.62 10.57 -13.35
N VAL A 250 1.21 10.61 -14.62
CA VAL A 250 1.99 10.03 -15.74
C VAL A 250 3.36 10.72 -15.86
N ILE A 251 3.41 12.05 -15.75
CA ILE A 251 4.67 12.80 -15.80
C ILE A 251 5.59 12.40 -14.64
N THR A 252 5.06 12.35 -13.41
CA THR A 252 5.85 11.92 -12.24
C THR A 252 6.37 10.49 -12.40
N MET A 253 5.56 9.61 -12.99
CA MET A 253 5.97 8.24 -13.34
C MET A 253 7.19 8.23 -14.27
N ILE A 254 7.18 9.03 -15.34
CA ILE A 254 8.28 9.12 -16.30
C ILE A 254 9.54 9.66 -15.60
N LEU A 255 9.40 10.67 -14.75
CA LEU A 255 10.50 11.24 -13.97
C LEU A 255 11.11 10.22 -13.01
N ILE A 256 10.29 9.46 -12.28
CA ILE A 256 10.77 8.38 -11.41
C ILE A 256 11.54 7.35 -12.23
N THR A 257 11.02 6.95 -13.39
CA THR A 257 11.66 5.96 -14.26
C THR A 257 13.02 6.45 -14.77
N PHE A 258 13.11 7.73 -15.15
CA PHE A 258 14.36 8.37 -15.53
C PHE A 258 15.38 8.37 -14.38
N PHE A 259 14.97 8.71 -13.16
CA PHE A 259 15.85 8.66 -11.98
C PHE A 259 16.32 7.23 -11.68
N VAL A 260 15.40 6.26 -11.69
CA VAL A 260 15.71 4.85 -11.44
C VAL A 260 16.73 4.33 -12.47
N TYR A 261 16.57 4.63 -13.75
CA TYR A 261 17.51 4.24 -14.80
C TYR A 261 18.91 4.84 -14.59
N ASN A 262 18.99 6.11 -14.20
CA ASN A 262 20.27 6.81 -13.98
C ASN A 262 20.92 6.51 -12.62
N THR A 263 20.32 5.67 -11.78
CA THR A 263 20.79 5.38 -10.41
C THR A 263 22.27 5.01 -10.37
N ARG A 264 22.72 4.06 -11.20
CA ARG A 264 24.12 3.62 -11.21
C ARG A 264 25.12 4.74 -11.53
N ALA A 265 24.79 5.57 -12.52
CA ALA A 265 25.65 6.69 -12.91
C ALA A 265 25.70 7.78 -11.83
N MET A 266 24.56 8.03 -11.16
CA MET A 266 24.45 9.03 -10.10
C MET A 266 25.12 8.58 -8.79
N LEU A 267 25.08 7.28 -8.48
CA LEU A 267 25.74 6.71 -7.29
C LEU A 267 27.27 6.63 -7.43
N ALA A 268 27.81 6.63 -8.65
CA ALA A 268 29.25 6.59 -8.89
C ALA A 268 29.94 7.95 -8.66
N SER A 269 29.18 9.05 -8.63
CA SER A 269 29.69 10.42 -8.45
C SER A 269 29.39 10.92 -7.03
N ASP A 270 30.42 11.10 -6.21
CA ASP A 270 30.30 11.37 -4.76
C ASP A 270 29.46 12.63 -4.45
N ASN A 271 29.64 13.72 -5.22
CA ASN A 271 28.86 14.95 -5.07
C ASN A 271 27.39 14.82 -5.55
N SER A 272 27.06 13.83 -6.38
CA SER A 272 25.72 13.65 -6.97
C SER A 272 24.81 12.77 -6.12
N ILE A 273 25.36 12.02 -5.17
CA ILE A 273 24.64 11.06 -4.33
C ILE A 273 23.54 11.74 -3.50
N LEU A 274 23.85 12.87 -2.85
CA LEU A 274 22.88 13.59 -2.02
C LEU A 274 21.70 14.13 -2.86
N TYR A 275 22.00 14.75 -4.00
CA TYR A 275 20.97 15.28 -4.91
C TYR A 275 20.08 14.17 -5.46
N PHE A 276 20.66 13.01 -5.78
CA PHE A 276 19.90 11.83 -6.20
C PHE A 276 18.91 11.38 -5.11
N TYR A 277 19.38 11.23 -3.87
CA TYR A 277 18.52 10.83 -2.76
C TYR A 277 17.41 11.85 -2.48
N VAL A 278 17.74 13.14 -2.40
CA VAL A 278 16.72 14.18 -2.16
C VAL A 278 15.71 14.24 -3.31
N GLY A 279 16.18 14.17 -4.55
CA GLY A 279 15.33 14.19 -5.75
C GLY A 279 14.36 13.01 -5.79
N ILE A 280 14.86 11.79 -5.53
CA ILE A 280 14.01 10.60 -5.56
C ILE A 280 13.02 10.60 -4.39
N ILE A 281 13.42 11.03 -3.18
CA ILE A 281 12.50 11.22 -2.04
C ILE A 281 11.34 12.14 -2.43
N ILE A 282 11.64 13.32 -3.00
CA ILE A 282 10.61 14.30 -3.37
C ILE A 282 9.68 13.76 -4.45
N LEU A 283 10.22 13.09 -5.48
CA LEU A 283 9.42 12.50 -6.55
C LEU A 283 8.47 11.41 -6.03
N PHE A 284 8.96 10.50 -5.18
CA PHE A 284 8.13 9.47 -4.56
C PHE A 284 7.08 10.07 -3.61
N LEU A 285 7.45 11.08 -2.80
CA LEU A 285 6.49 11.78 -1.95
C LEU A 285 5.36 12.42 -2.77
N PHE A 286 5.72 13.08 -3.87
CA PHE A 286 4.77 13.72 -4.76
C PHE A 286 3.85 12.70 -5.45
N ASP A 287 4.41 11.59 -5.95
CA ASP A 287 3.63 10.48 -6.51
C ASP A 287 2.65 9.86 -5.50
N GLN A 288 3.09 9.67 -4.25
CA GLN A 288 2.21 9.18 -3.18
C GLN A 288 1.05 10.16 -2.94
N CYS A 289 1.31 11.47 -2.89
CA CYS A 289 0.25 12.48 -2.78
C CYS A 289 -0.74 12.40 -3.95
N LEU A 290 -0.26 12.36 -5.19
CA LEU A 290 -1.13 12.22 -6.37
C LEU A 290 -1.96 10.94 -6.32
N THR A 291 -1.35 9.81 -5.95
CA THR A 291 -2.04 8.53 -5.79
C THR A 291 -3.16 8.61 -4.75
N ARG A 292 -2.88 9.23 -3.60
CA ARG A 292 -3.90 9.44 -2.55
C ARG A 292 -5.02 10.36 -3.02
N ALA A 293 -4.70 11.38 -3.83
CA ALA A 293 -5.71 12.25 -4.40
C ALA A 293 -6.64 11.56 -5.38
N THR A 294 -6.08 10.78 -6.29
CA THR A 294 -6.85 9.99 -7.26
C THR A 294 -7.72 8.96 -6.56
N TYR A 295 -7.21 8.28 -5.51
CA TYR A 295 -7.98 7.31 -4.73
C TYR A 295 -9.18 7.94 -4.01
N ALA A 296 -9.00 9.12 -3.40
CA ALA A 296 -10.09 9.85 -2.76
C ALA A 296 -11.15 10.33 -3.77
N ALA A 297 -10.72 10.75 -4.96
CA ALA A 297 -11.62 11.15 -6.04
C ALA A 297 -12.45 9.97 -6.57
N ASP A 298 -11.84 8.80 -6.75
CA ASP A 298 -12.53 7.56 -7.14
C ASP A 298 -13.58 7.17 -6.10
N GLY A 299 -13.19 7.12 -4.82
CA GLY A 299 -14.12 6.79 -3.73
C GLY A 299 -15.30 7.77 -3.66
N SER A 300 -15.06 9.06 -3.88
CA SER A 300 -16.13 10.06 -3.94
C SER A 300 -17.00 9.96 -5.21
N PHE A 301 -16.44 9.51 -6.33
CA PHE A 301 -17.21 9.27 -7.55
C PHE A 301 -18.10 8.05 -7.39
N PHE A 302 -17.54 6.93 -6.90
CA PHE A 302 -18.28 5.70 -6.69
C PHE A 302 -19.45 5.92 -5.71
N SER A 303 -19.25 6.71 -4.66
CA SER A 303 -20.32 6.99 -3.67
C SER A 303 -21.45 7.85 -4.23
N LYS A 304 -21.20 8.61 -5.30
CA LYS A 304 -22.21 9.45 -5.95
C LYS A 304 -23.01 8.71 -7.01
N ILE A 305 -22.41 7.73 -7.68
CA ILE A 305 -23.08 6.92 -8.71
C ILE A 305 -23.77 5.68 -8.13
N ALA A 306 -23.40 5.29 -6.90
CA ALA A 306 -24.04 4.19 -6.19
C ALA A 306 -25.49 4.56 -5.85
N ASP A 307 -26.44 3.76 -6.31
CA ASP A 307 -27.84 3.87 -5.91
C ASP A 307 -27.94 3.62 -4.39
N PRO A 308 -28.59 4.50 -3.61
CA PRO A 308 -28.75 4.32 -2.16
C PRO A 308 -29.27 2.93 -1.76
N LEU A 309 -30.21 2.36 -2.53
CA LEU A 309 -30.83 1.07 -2.21
C LEU A 309 -29.87 -0.12 -2.30
N VAL A 310 -28.89 -0.06 -3.21
CA VAL A 310 -27.93 -1.14 -3.47
C VAL A 310 -26.47 -0.68 -3.37
N GLY A 311 -26.24 0.47 -2.73
CA GLY A 311 -24.95 1.16 -2.76
C GLY A 311 -23.84 0.36 -2.09
N GLY A 312 -24.15 -0.40 -1.04
CA GLY A 312 -23.22 -1.30 -0.37
C GLY A 312 -22.69 -2.38 -1.30
N THR A 313 -23.61 -3.03 -1.99
CA THR A 313 -23.33 -4.08 -2.98
C THR A 313 -22.52 -3.52 -4.15
N TYR A 314 -22.93 -2.35 -4.67
CA TYR A 314 -22.26 -1.67 -5.79
C TYR A 314 -20.82 -1.23 -5.45
N MET A 315 -20.61 -0.56 -4.32
CA MET A 315 -19.28 -0.09 -3.89
C MET A 315 -18.33 -1.24 -3.59
N THR A 316 -18.83 -2.29 -2.93
CA THR A 316 -18.03 -3.48 -2.62
C THR A 316 -17.56 -4.16 -3.90
N LEU A 317 -18.46 -4.28 -4.89
CA LEU A 317 -18.13 -4.81 -6.21
C LEU A 317 -17.01 -4.02 -6.88
N ILE A 318 -17.14 -2.70 -7.00
CA ILE A 318 -16.14 -1.86 -7.69
C ILE A 318 -14.80 -1.87 -6.95
N ASN A 319 -14.80 -1.82 -5.62
CA ASN A 319 -13.55 -1.91 -4.85
C ASN A 319 -12.89 -3.28 -4.96
N THR A 320 -13.68 -4.34 -5.09
CA THR A 320 -13.18 -5.68 -5.38
C THR A 320 -12.48 -5.69 -6.74
N PHE A 321 -13.12 -5.14 -7.77
CA PHE A 321 -12.51 -5.01 -9.10
C PHE A 321 -11.25 -4.14 -9.10
N GLY A 322 -11.25 -3.00 -8.40
CA GLY A 322 -10.08 -2.13 -8.29
C GLY A 322 -8.91 -2.80 -7.56
N THR A 323 -9.19 -3.45 -6.44
CA THR A 323 -8.16 -4.18 -5.68
C THR A 323 -7.62 -5.37 -6.47
N LEU A 324 -8.50 -6.14 -7.12
CA LEU A 324 -8.11 -7.25 -7.96
C LEU A 324 -7.25 -6.76 -9.14
N GLY A 325 -7.69 -5.70 -9.83
CA GLY A 325 -6.97 -5.07 -10.92
C GLY A 325 -5.55 -4.67 -10.52
N LYS A 326 -5.40 -3.97 -9.40
CA LYS A 326 -4.07 -3.62 -8.86
C LYS A 326 -3.19 -4.84 -8.60
N ARG A 327 -3.72 -5.86 -7.91
CA ARG A 327 -2.94 -7.05 -7.51
C ARG A 327 -2.53 -7.90 -8.71
N VAL A 328 -3.44 -8.12 -9.65
CA VAL A 328 -3.18 -8.86 -10.90
C VAL A 328 -2.13 -8.12 -11.72
N SER A 329 -2.27 -6.81 -11.89
CA SER A 329 -1.31 -5.99 -12.65
C SER A 329 0.09 -6.03 -12.04
N VAL A 330 0.22 -5.83 -10.73
CA VAL A 330 1.53 -5.90 -10.04
C VAL A 330 2.17 -7.27 -10.22
N THR A 331 1.40 -8.35 -10.05
CA THR A 331 1.91 -9.72 -10.21
C THR A 331 2.40 -9.96 -11.64
N PHE A 332 1.62 -9.50 -12.63
CA PHE A 332 1.97 -9.61 -14.04
C PHE A 332 3.26 -8.87 -14.37
N PHE A 333 3.42 -7.61 -13.93
CA PHE A 333 4.62 -6.82 -14.22
C PHE A 333 5.87 -7.35 -13.51
N LEU A 334 5.76 -7.84 -12.27
CA LEU A 334 6.89 -8.47 -11.59
C LEU A 334 7.36 -9.73 -12.32
N TRP A 335 6.42 -10.59 -12.76
CA TRP A 335 6.76 -11.75 -13.58
C TRP A 335 7.38 -11.36 -14.93
N LEU A 336 6.90 -10.26 -15.52
CA LEU A 336 7.37 -9.77 -16.82
C LEU A 336 8.78 -9.17 -16.77
N VAL A 337 9.14 -8.50 -15.67
CA VAL A 337 10.45 -7.86 -15.49
C VAL A 337 11.59 -8.85 -15.71
N ASP A 338 11.53 -10.03 -15.10
CA ASP A 338 12.58 -11.05 -15.23
C ASP A 338 12.77 -11.54 -16.68
N LYS A 339 11.74 -11.42 -17.52
CA LYS A 339 11.78 -11.81 -18.94
C LYS A 339 12.29 -10.71 -19.85
N ILE A 340 12.11 -9.44 -19.47
CA ILE A 340 12.41 -8.28 -20.31
C ILE A 340 13.75 -7.64 -19.94
N THR A 341 14.20 -7.71 -18.69
CA THR A 341 15.45 -7.07 -18.27
C THR A 341 16.68 -7.79 -18.83
N TRP A 342 17.57 -7.02 -19.46
CA TRP A 342 18.85 -7.50 -19.96
C TRP A 342 19.86 -7.59 -18.83
N LYS A 343 20.75 -8.59 -18.85
CA LYS A 343 21.86 -8.70 -17.90
C LYS A 343 23.14 -8.30 -18.60
N GLN A 344 23.85 -7.31 -18.07
CA GLN A 344 25.19 -6.99 -18.55
C GLN A 344 26.21 -7.61 -17.60
N CYS A 345 27.04 -8.49 -18.14
CA CYS A 345 28.16 -9.08 -17.42
C CYS A 345 29.42 -8.29 -17.80
N SER A 346 30.04 -7.60 -16.85
CA SER A 346 31.40 -7.10 -17.05
C SER A 346 32.37 -8.23 -16.73
N SER A 347 33.19 -8.63 -17.71
CA SER A 347 34.32 -9.50 -17.44
C SER A 347 35.39 -8.66 -16.78
N SER A 348 35.63 -8.84 -15.48
CA SER A 348 36.77 -8.23 -14.79
C SER A 348 38.04 -8.89 -15.31
N ALA A 349 38.62 -8.33 -16.38
CA ALA A 349 39.94 -8.70 -16.88
C ALA A 349 41.03 -8.15 -15.95
N ASN A 350 41.10 -8.66 -14.71
CA ASN A 350 42.27 -8.43 -13.87
C ASN A 350 43.32 -9.50 -14.21
N THR A 351 44.33 -9.05 -14.97
CA THR A 351 45.71 -9.57 -15.02
C THR A 351 45.88 -11.08 -14.88
N PHE A 352 46.21 -11.72 -16.01
CA PHE A 352 46.80 -13.05 -16.08
C PHE A 352 47.91 -13.21 -15.02
N SER A 353 47.61 -13.92 -13.94
CA SER A 353 48.57 -14.75 -13.24
C SER A 353 47.98 -16.16 -13.20
N VAL A 354 48.75 -17.09 -13.76
CA VAL A 354 48.38 -18.48 -13.96
C VAL A 354 48.20 -19.13 -12.59
N GLN A 355 46.95 -19.35 -12.15
CA GLN A 355 46.51 -20.51 -11.38
C GLN A 355 44.98 -20.52 -11.19
N ASN A 356 44.33 -21.56 -11.74
CA ASN A 356 42.93 -21.98 -11.57
C ASN A 356 41.83 -20.94 -11.82
N SER A 357 41.44 -20.83 -13.09
CA SER A 357 40.37 -19.97 -13.59
C SER A 357 38.96 -20.48 -13.24
N THR A 358 38.36 -19.93 -12.18
CA THR A 358 36.92 -19.65 -12.14
C THR A 358 36.71 -18.17 -12.37
N THR A 359 36.38 -17.80 -13.60
CA THR A 359 35.90 -16.45 -13.95
C THR A 359 34.57 -16.20 -13.22
N ILE A 360 34.60 -15.42 -12.14
CA ILE A 360 33.38 -14.93 -11.48
C ILE A 360 32.82 -13.83 -12.38
N ASN A 361 31.90 -14.21 -13.27
CA ASN A 361 31.12 -13.25 -14.05
C ASN A 361 30.11 -12.58 -13.11
N THR A 362 30.36 -11.35 -12.68
CA THR A 362 29.35 -10.51 -12.03
C THR A 362 28.40 -9.97 -13.09
N CYS A 363 27.29 -10.68 -13.31
CA CYS A 363 26.21 -10.24 -14.19
C CYS A 363 25.21 -9.40 -13.40
N ALA A 364 25.10 -8.11 -13.73
CA ALA A 364 24.13 -7.22 -13.11
C ALA A 364 23.00 -6.90 -14.11
N ASN A 365 21.74 -6.90 -13.66
CA ASN A 365 20.60 -6.52 -14.49
C ASN A 365 20.76 -5.05 -14.94
N ILE A 366 20.61 -4.73 -16.22
CA ILE A 366 20.45 -3.34 -16.68
C ILE A 366 19.07 -2.85 -16.27
#